data_AF-A0A967U3W8-F1
#
_entry.id   AF-A0A967U3W8-F1
#
_cell.length_a   1.000
_cell.length_b   1.000
_cell.length_c   1.000
_cell.angle_alpha   90.00
_cell.angle_beta   90.00
_cell.angle_gamma   90.00
#
_symmetry.space_group_name_H-M   'P 1'
#
loop_
_entity.id
_entity.type
_entity.pdbx_description
1 polymer ?
#
loop_
_entity_poly.entity_id
_entity_poly.type
_entity_poly.pdbx_seq_one_letter_code
_entity_poly.pdbx_strand_id
1 'polypeptide(L)'
;MEENNKNQQDQKAPGMMDSVLMAFNMGVKKMQEEGQIKNVLEAGDELFQEIYKNLQEAYGTAIDETFLKANAEFFLNIALMGYIFPSICAYDDNFKDNLFVLIEKKLEQSLKKRQQGGGPGGPGGAPGGAPGGSNIIV
;
A
#
# COMPACT_ATOMS: atom_id res chain seq x y z
N MET A 1 15.59 -13.08 45.15
CA MET A 1 16.20 -12.31 44.06
C MET A 1 15.75 -12.99 42.77
N GLU A 2 14.50 -12.83 42.33
CA GLU A 2 13.97 -11.61 41.64
C GLU A 2 14.87 -11.22 40.46
N GLU A 3 14.39 -10.85 39.28
CA GLU A 3 13.14 -10.96 38.53
C GLU A 3 13.54 -10.36 37.15
N ASN A 4 12.70 -10.55 36.14
CA ASN A 4 12.64 -9.70 34.95
C ASN A 4 13.85 -9.60 33.99
N ASN A 5 13.72 -10.30 32.86
CA ASN A 5 13.65 -9.57 31.60
C ASN A 5 12.76 -10.31 30.59
N LYS A 6 11.45 -10.30 30.87
CA LYS A 6 10.42 -10.53 29.84
C LYS A 6 10.03 -9.17 29.26
N ASN A 7 9.78 -9.17 27.95
CA ASN A 7 9.12 -8.12 27.17
C ASN A 7 10.04 -7.02 26.58
N GLN A 8 10.86 -7.41 25.60
CA GLN A 8 10.85 -6.67 24.34
C GLN A 8 10.02 -7.49 23.37
N GLN A 9 8.70 -7.35 23.44
CA GLN A 9 7.87 -7.68 22.30
C GLN A 9 8.28 -6.68 21.23
N ASP A 10 9.02 -7.16 20.24
CA ASP A 10 9.20 -6.50 18.96
C ASP A 10 7.82 -6.04 18.49
N GLN A 11 7.53 -4.74 18.65
CA GLN A 11 6.47 -4.08 17.91
C GLN A 11 6.94 -4.08 16.46
N LYS A 12 6.74 -5.23 15.80
CA LYS A 12 6.97 -5.38 14.37
C LYS A 12 6.04 -4.37 13.73
N ALA A 13 6.62 -3.31 13.13
CA ALA A 13 5.86 -2.40 12.32
C ALA A 13 5.00 -3.23 11.36
N PRO A 14 3.68 -2.96 11.24
CA PRO A 14 2.81 -3.71 10.36
C PRO A 14 3.46 -3.78 8.98
N GLY A 15 3.47 -4.97 8.37
CA GLY A 15 4.11 -5.13 7.07
C GLY A 15 3.42 -4.23 6.04
N MET A 16 4.10 -3.89 4.94
CA MET A 16 3.53 -3.03 3.90
C MET A 16 2.14 -3.49 3.44
N MET A 17 1.91 -4.80 3.35
CA MET A 17 0.60 -5.35 2.99
C MET A 17 -0.47 -5.06 4.06
N ASP A 18 -0.12 -5.09 5.34
CA ASP A 18 -1.04 -4.76 6.44
C ASP A 18 -1.43 -3.28 6.38
N SER A 19 -0.48 -2.38 6.09
CA SER A 19 -0.76 -0.94 5.91
C SER A 19 -1.65 -0.67 4.69
N VAL A 20 -1.41 -1.39 3.58
CA VAL A 20 -2.26 -1.32 2.38
C VAL A 20 -3.68 -1.80 2.69
N LEU A 21 -3.83 -2.93 3.39
CA LEU A 21 -5.13 -3.47 3.80
C LEU A 21 -5.85 -2.52 4.76
N MET A 22 -5.14 -1.94 5.72
CA MET A 22 -5.68 -0.94 6.64
C MET A 22 -6.23 0.27 5.89
N ALA A 23 -5.45 0.83 4.96
CA ALA A 23 -5.87 1.96 4.13
C ALA A 23 -7.11 1.63 3.29
N PHE A 24 -7.11 0.49 2.62
CA PHE A 24 -8.26 0.05 1.83
C PHE A 24 -9.52 -0.09 2.69
N ASN A 25 -9.39 -0.73 3.86
CA ASN A 25 -10.50 -0.92 4.78
C ASN A 25 -11.02 0.38 5.38
N MET A 26 -10.17 1.39 5.61
CA MET A 26 -10.62 2.73 6.01
C MET A 26 -11.56 3.33 4.95
N GLY A 27 -11.20 3.21 3.68
CA GLY A 27 -12.06 3.62 2.57
C GLY A 27 -13.40 2.88 2.52
N VAL A 28 -13.37 1.55 2.64
CA VAL A 28 -14.59 0.72 2.65
C VAL A 28 -15.50 1.11 3.82
N LYS A 29 -14.93 1.31 5.01
CA LYS A 29 -15.67 1.72 6.21
C LYS A 29 -16.35 3.08 6.00
N LYS A 30 -15.62 4.05 5.46
CA LYS A 30 -16.15 5.39 5.14
C LYS A 30 -17.34 5.31 4.17
N MET A 31 -17.24 4.46 3.14
CA MET A 31 -18.34 4.22 2.20
C MET A 31 -19.56 3.56 2.88
N GLN A 32 -19.33 2.60 3.78
CA GLN A 32 -20.40 1.96 4.54
C GLN A 32 -21.12 2.92 5.50
N GLU A 33 -20.37 3.81 6.16
CA GLU A 33 -20.93 4.84 7.04
C GLU A 33 -21.79 5.85 6.28
N GLU A 34 -21.37 6.22 5.07
CA GLU A 34 -22.11 7.17 4.24
C GLU A 34 -23.26 6.55 3.44
N GLY A 35 -23.19 5.25 3.16
CA GLY A 35 -24.17 4.46 2.41
C GLY A 35 -24.21 4.74 0.90
N GLN A 36 -23.60 5.82 0.43
CA GLN A 36 -23.46 6.19 -0.98
C GLN A 36 -22.26 7.12 -1.17
N ILE A 37 -21.69 7.19 -2.37
CA ILE A 37 -20.68 8.20 -2.70
C ILE A 37 -21.33 9.58 -2.71
N LYS A 38 -20.97 10.42 -1.74
CA LYS A 38 -21.47 11.81 -1.67
C LYS A 38 -20.54 12.78 -2.37
N ASN A 39 -19.28 12.83 -1.93
CA ASN A 39 -18.25 13.70 -2.48
C ASN A 39 -16.87 13.07 -2.26
N VAL A 40 -16.23 12.68 -3.37
CA VAL A 40 -14.91 12.01 -3.34
C VAL A 40 -13.81 12.94 -2.81
N LEU A 41 -13.92 14.26 -3.05
CA LEU A 41 -12.92 15.22 -2.56
C LEU A 41 -12.99 15.37 -1.04
N GLU A 42 -14.21 15.52 -0.50
CA GLU A 42 -14.43 15.64 0.95
C GLU A 42 -14.04 14.34 1.68
N ALA A 43 -14.45 13.18 1.16
CA ALA A 43 -14.01 11.89 1.67
C ALA A 43 -12.48 11.75 1.58
N GLY A 44 -11.87 12.26 0.52
CA GLY A 44 -10.42 12.27 0.33
C GLY A 44 -9.69 13.11 1.37
N ASP A 45 -10.18 14.31 1.67
CA ASP A 45 -9.60 15.19 2.68
C ASP A 45 -9.68 14.55 4.07
N GLU A 46 -10.84 13.99 4.45
CA GLU A 46 -11.01 13.33 5.74
C GLU A 46 -10.12 12.09 5.90
N LEU A 47 -10.10 11.22 4.88
CA LEU A 47 -9.24 10.03 4.86
C LEU A 47 -7.76 10.41 4.91
N PHE A 48 -7.37 11.48 4.20
CA PHE A 48 -5.99 11.95 4.23
C PHE A 48 -5.58 12.39 5.63
N GLN A 49 -6.42 13.19 6.31
CA GLN A 49 -6.13 13.63 7.67
C GLN A 49 -6.02 12.46 8.65
N GLU A 50 -6.91 11.48 8.55
CA GLU A 50 -6.87 10.28 9.40
C GLU A 50 -5.61 9.45 9.15
N ILE A 51 -5.28 9.18 7.88
CA ILE A 51 -4.07 8.44 7.49
C ILE A 51 -2.82 9.17 7.94
N TYR A 52 -2.73 10.48 7.67
CA TYR A 52 -1.57 11.28 8.03
C TYR A 52 -1.36 11.31 9.55
N LYS A 53 -2.44 11.48 10.32
CA LYS A 53 -2.40 11.39 11.78
C LYS A 53 -1.92 10.01 12.26
N ASN A 54 -2.45 8.92 11.69
CA ASN A 54 -2.03 7.56 12.06
C ASN A 54 -0.54 7.32 11.78
N LEU A 55 -0.02 7.87 10.67
CA LEU A 55 1.40 7.81 10.35
C LEU A 55 2.23 8.66 11.32
N GLN A 56 1.77 9.87 11.67
CA GLN A 56 2.43 10.71 12.68
C GLN A 56 2.48 10.02 14.04
N GLU A 57 1.41 9.38 14.48
CA GLU A 57 1.37 8.65 15.75
C GLU A 57 2.29 7.43 15.76
N ALA A 58 2.38 6.71 14.63
CA ALA A 58 3.22 5.52 14.51
C ALA A 58 4.72 5.84 14.41
N TYR A 59 5.09 6.89 13.68
CA TYR A 59 6.49 7.19 13.34
C TYR A 59 7.03 8.45 14.04
N GLY A 60 6.18 9.27 14.67
CA GLY A 60 6.58 10.47 15.39
C GLY A 60 7.39 11.44 14.52
N THR A 61 8.43 12.03 15.10
CA THR A 61 9.40 12.89 14.39
C THR A 61 10.57 12.10 13.80
N ALA A 62 10.50 10.76 13.77
CA ALA A 62 11.61 9.92 13.30
C ALA A 62 11.77 9.95 11.78
N ILE A 63 10.73 10.37 11.05
CA ILE A 63 10.70 10.46 9.59
C ILE A 63 10.45 11.90 9.18
N ASP A 64 11.10 12.31 8.09
CA ASP A 64 10.91 13.62 7.47
C ASP A 64 9.45 13.83 7.03
N GLU A 65 8.95 15.06 7.21
CA GLU A 65 7.56 15.43 6.93
C GLU A 65 7.17 15.19 5.46
N THR A 66 8.09 15.43 4.52
CA THR A 66 7.87 15.20 3.09
C THR A 66 7.62 13.72 2.80
N PHE A 67 8.40 12.85 3.45
CA PHE A 67 8.25 11.40 3.32
C PHE A 67 6.95 10.92 3.95
N LEU A 68 6.59 11.45 5.11
CA LEU A 68 5.34 11.12 5.77
C LEU A 68 4.13 11.49 4.90
N LYS A 69 4.17 12.69 4.31
CA LYS A 69 3.13 13.18 3.40
C LYS A 69 3.01 12.33 2.14
N ALA A 70 4.12 11.98 1.50
CA ALA A 70 4.12 11.13 0.32
C ALA A 70 3.52 9.73 0.60
N ASN A 71 3.83 9.16 1.76
CA ASN A 71 3.21 7.89 2.19
C ASN A 71 1.72 8.05 2.48
N ALA A 72 1.31 9.16 3.11
CA ALA A 72 -0.09 9.46 3.34
C ALA A 72 -0.87 9.59 2.02
N GLU A 73 -0.31 10.27 1.01
CA GLU A 73 -0.89 10.38 -0.33
C GLU A 73 -1.01 9.01 -1.02
N PHE A 74 0.01 8.15 -0.89
CA PHE A 74 -0.04 6.78 -1.41
C PHE A 74 -1.18 5.97 -0.76
N PHE A 75 -1.27 5.98 0.58
CA PHE A 75 -2.33 5.27 1.29
C PHE A 75 -3.71 5.89 1.05
N LEU A 76 -3.80 7.21 0.86
CA LEU A 76 -5.03 7.88 0.47
C LEU A 76 -5.58 7.30 -0.83
N ASN A 77 -4.74 7.13 -1.85
CA ASN A 77 -5.18 6.53 -3.12
C ASN A 77 -5.74 5.11 -2.92
N ILE A 78 -5.14 4.33 -2.01
CA ILE A 78 -5.63 2.99 -1.66
C ILE A 78 -6.97 3.07 -0.93
N ALA A 79 -7.11 3.99 0.02
CA ALA A 79 -8.36 4.22 0.73
C ALA A 79 -9.47 4.67 -0.23
N LEU A 80 -9.20 5.58 -1.16
CA LEU A 80 -10.16 6.01 -2.17
C LEU A 80 -10.61 4.85 -3.07
N MET A 81 -9.73 3.90 -3.41
CA MET A 81 -10.15 2.67 -4.09
C MET A 81 -11.16 1.88 -3.24
N GLY A 82 -10.90 1.72 -1.94
CA GLY A 82 -11.82 1.07 -1.00
C GLY A 82 -13.17 1.79 -0.86
N TYR A 83 -13.17 3.13 -0.96
CA TYR A 83 -14.38 3.94 -0.91
C TYR A 83 -15.22 3.81 -2.20
N ILE A 84 -14.56 3.82 -3.36
CA ILE A 84 -15.25 3.88 -4.66
C ILE A 84 -15.70 2.48 -5.14
N PHE A 85 -14.86 1.46 -4.97
CA PHE A 85 -15.08 0.14 -5.57
C PHE A 85 -16.41 -0.52 -5.19
N PRO A 86 -16.88 -0.49 -3.92
CA PRO A 86 -18.16 -1.07 -3.56
C PRO A 86 -19.32 -0.52 -4.39
N SER A 87 -19.30 0.79 -4.68
CA SER A 87 -20.35 1.45 -5.48
C SER A 87 -20.29 1.07 -6.95
N ILE A 88 -19.09 0.97 -7.52
CA ILE A 88 -18.92 0.57 -8.93
C ILE A 88 -19.34 -0.89 -9.12
N CYS A 89 -18.90 -1.78 -8.22
CA CYS A 89 -19.27 -3.19 -8.26
C CYS A 89 -20.77 -3.42 -8.07
N ALA A 90 -21.47 -2.52 -7.38
CA ALA A 90 -22.93 -2.57 -7.27
C ALA A 90 -23.66 -2.11 -8.54
N TYR A 91 -22.99 -1.36 -9.42
CA TYR A 91 -23.55 -0.89 -10.70
C TYR A 91 -23.38 -1.92 -11.83
N ASP A 92 -22.25 -2.63 -11.84
CA ASP A 92 -21.97 -3.71 -12.79
C ASP A 92 -21.46 -4.94 -12.03
N ASP A 93 -22.36 -5.91 -11.85
CA ASP A 93 -22.06 -7.16 -11.14
C ASP A 93 -20.91 -7.94 -11.80
N ASN A 94 -20.72 -7.81 -13.12
CA ASN A 94 -19.65 -8.47 -13.86
C ASN A 94 -18.31 -7.74 -13.72
N PHE A 95 -18.32 -6.47 -13.32
CA PHE A 95 -17.10 -5.67 -13.15
C PHE A 95 -16.18 -6.29 -12.11
N LYS A 96 -16.75 -6.79 -11.01
CA LYS A 96 -16.00 -7.49 -9.96
C LYS A 96 -15.20 -8.66 -10.53
N ASP A 97 -15.87 -9.55 -11.26
CA ASP A 97 -15.23 -10.75 -11.82
C ASP A 97 -14.21 -10.39 -12.89
N ASN A 98 -14.53 -9.41 -13.75
CA ASN A 98 -13.61 -8.90 -14.76
C ASN A 98 -12.37 -8.25 -14.16
N LEU A 99 -12.51 -7.50 -13.06
CA LEU A 99 -11.41 -6.88 -12.34
C LEU A 99 -10.43 -7.93 -11.81
N PHE A 100 -10.93 -9.00 -11.19
CA PHE A 100 -10.08 -10.08 -10.72
C PHE A 100 -9.34 -10.79 -11.86
N VAL A 101 -10.03 -11.07 -12.98
CA VAL A 101 -9.41 -11.66 -14.17
C VAL A 101 -8.29 -10.76 -14.73
N LEU A 102 -8.49 -9.44 -14.74
CA LEU A 102 -7.47 -8.49 -15.20
C LEU A 102 -6.26 -8.45 -14.26
N ILE A 103 -6.48 -8.52 -12.95
CA ILE A 103 -5.42 -8.58 -11.94
C ILE A 103 -4.59 -9.86 -12.14
N GLU A 104 -5.22 -11.02 -12.26
CA GLU A 104 -4.53 -12.30 -12.49
C GLU A 104 -3.68 -12.26 -13.76
N LYS A 105 -4.25 -11.81 -14.89
CA LYS A 105 -3.51 -11.66 -16.16
C LYS A 105 -2.28 -10.76 -16.00
N LYS A 106 -2.39 -9.66 -15.25
CA LYS A 106 -1.27 -8.75 -15.01
C LYS A 106 -0.18 -9.40 -14.14
N LEU A 107 -0.57 -10.15 -13.12
CA LEU A 107 0.36 -10.89 -12.27
C LEU A 107 1.11 -11.95 -13.07
N GLU A 108 0.41 -12.75 -13.86
CA GLU A 108 1.03 -13.75 -14.74
C GLU A 108 2.03 -13.13 -15.72
N GLN A 109 1.67 -12.01 -16.36
CA GLN A 109 2.58 -11.28 -17.25
C GLN A 109 3.85 -10.81 -16.51
N SER A 110 3.70 -10.32 -15.28
CA SER A 110 4.81 -9.83 -14.46
C SER A 110 5.73 -10.97 -14.02
N LEU A 111 5.15 -12.12 -13.66
CA LEU A 111 5.89 -13.34 -13.32
C LEU A 111 6.64 -13.90 -14.53
N LYS A 112 6.01 -13.95 -15.70
CA LYS A 112 6.66 -14.36 -16.95
C LYS A 112 7.85 -13.48 -17.31
N LYS A 113 7.73 -12.15 -17.18
CA LYS A 113 8.87 -11.22 -17.37
C LYS A 113 10.01 -11.48 -16.38
N ARG A 114 9.69 -11.79 -15.12
CA ARG A 114 10.69 -12.08 -14.09
C ARG A 114 11.41 -13.41 -14.35
N GLN A 115 10.70 -14.42 -14.84
CA GLN A 115 11.26 -15.73 -15.20
C GLN A 115 12.09 -15.67 -16.50
N GLN A 116 11.70 -14.86 -17.48
CA GLN A 116 12.46 -14.65 -18.72
C GLN A 116 13.71 -13.77 -18.53
N GLY A 117 13.81 -13.03 -17.41
CA GLY A 117 15.02 -12.31 -17.01
C GLY A 117 16.03 -13.14 -16.19
N GLY A 118 15.77 -14.45 -15.99
CA GLY A 118 16.64 -15.33 -15.20
C GLY A 118 17.02 -16.62 -15.93
N GLY A 119 18.10 -16.59 -16.71
CA GLY A 119 18.77 -17.78 -17.26
C GLY A 119 20.05 -17.44 -18.04
N PRO A 120 21.02 -18.37 -18.15
CA PRO A 120 22.29 -18.35 -17.40
C PRO A 120 23.51 -17.82 -18.18
N GLY A 121 24.63 -17.64 -17.47
CA GLY A 121 25.80 -16.86 -17.86
C GLY A 121 26.52 -17.22 -19.16
N GLY A 122 27.19 -16.19 -19.71
CA GLY A 122 28.29 -16.27 -20.66
C GLY A 122 29.46 -15.41 -20.14
N PRO A 123 30.72 -15.81 -20.37
CA PRO A 123 31.88 -15.24 -19.67
C PRO A 123 32.38 -13.98 -20.38
N GLY A 124 32.74 -12.96 -19.60
CA GLY A 124 33.64 -11.91 -20.09
C GLY A 124 33.38 -10.51 -19.53
N GLY A 125 34.31 -10.05 -18.69
CA GLY A 125 34.82 -8.68 -18.80
C GLY A 125 34.26 -7.60 -17.87
N ALA A 126 34.88 -7.49 -16.69
CA ALA A 126 35.30 -6.27 -15.99
C ALA A 126 34.28 -5.19 -15.54
N PRO A 127 34.59 -4.47 -14.43
CA PRO A 127 33.60 -3.74 -13.62
C PRO A 127 33.56 -2.25 -13.97
N GLY A 128 32.37 -1.66 -13.97
CA GLY A 128 32.23 -0.21 -14.15
C GLY A 128 30.82 0.33 -13.94
N GLY A 129 30.55 0.73 -12.68
CA GLY A 129 29.81 1.96 -12.38
C GLY A 129 28.28 2.00 -12.56
N ALA A 130 27.61 2.02 -11.40
CA ALA A 130 26.26 2.54 -11.13
C ALA A 130 25.06 1.69 -11.61
N PRO A 131 23.99 1.62 -10.79
CA PRO A 131 23.04 2.73 -10.77
C PRO A 131 22.60 3.15 -9.36
N GLY A 132 22.50 4.46 -9.15
CA GLY A 132 21.67 5.03 -8.09
C GLY A 132 20.21 4.78 -8.45
N GLY A 133 19.71 3.58 -8.15
CA GLY A 133 18.29 3.35 -8.00
C GLY A 133 17.90 3.90 -6.64
N SER A 134 17.01 4.89 -6.64
CA SER A 134 16.30 5.31 -5.43
C SER A 134 15.62 4.08 -4.85
N ASN A 135 16.25 3.48 -3.85
CA ASN A 135 15.62 2.47 -3.02
C ASN A 135 14.49 3.20 -2.30
N ILE A 136 13.26 2.91 -2.71
CA ILE A 136 12.13 2.95 -1.79
C ILE A 136 12.49 1.91 -0.72
N ILE A 137 13.02 2.40 0.39
CA ILE A 137 13.18 1.63 1.61
C ILE A 137 11.93 1.92 2.42
N VAL A 138 11.11 0.88 2.60
CA VAL A 138 10.08 0.81 3.66
C VAL A 138 10.39 -0.44 4.47
#